data_AF-F8B1N0-F1
#
_entry.id   AF-F8B1N0-F1
#
_cell.length_a   1.000
_cell.length_b   1.000
_cell.length_c   1.000
_cell.angle_alpha   90.00
_cell.angle_beta   90.00
_cell.angle_gamma   90.00
#
_symmetry.space_group_name_H-M   'P 1'
#
loop_
_entity.id
_entity.type
_entity.pdbx_description
1 polymer ?
#
loop_
_entity_poly.entity_id
_entity_poly.type
_entity_poly.pdbx_seq_one_letter_code
_entity_poly.pdbx_strand_id
1 'polypeptide(L)'
;MGGNEHADVVVVGSGFGGAVTAYRFAEAGHRVVLLERGKAYPPGSFARSPTEIAANFWDPSQGRHGLFDVWSFADFEAVVSSGLGGGSLIYANVLLRKDEKWFVRDAPAGEGYENWPISRADLEPHYAAVEKTIGVQRFPKGQPRYQASRRTELLEQAGERLGYTAEQPPLAVTFGVGGDAPVPGAPIGEPAYGNIHGRPRITCVLCGECDLGCNYGSKNTLDHTYLSAAVHHGANVRVHHEARSITPRDGGGYTVGYVVHTPGDVVATSALPQRTITCDRLVLAAGTLGTTYLLLRNRAALPGISRMLGRRFSGNGDLLGFVSGVPGPALGSAHAPVITTAVRVPDAVDSHGGHAGGHTGGRGGPGADRGCYIEDAGYPGFAEWLVEAANLDNEASRIVRTVYELIRSRLTGGPSRQIGALVGRLLGPGEASAGAMPLLGMGRDIPTGKISVRDDYLQIENYPADSQPYFERLDRLMEDLAEEMGGKYHRNPLTLLSRVITVHPLGGASMGTDITTGVIDEWGEVFNHPGLYVADGAALPGPVGANPSLTIAAFADRLAEHAVDAGPVLETQP
;
A
#
# COMPACT_ATOMS: atom_id res chain seq x y z
N MET A 1 32.37 -7.21 22.90
CA MET A 1 32.26 -8.62 22.48
C MET A 1 30.83 -8.90 22.02
N GLY A 2 30.42 -8.35 20.88
CA GLY A 2 29.12 -8.68 20.28
C GLY A 2 29.34 -9.82 19.31
N GLY A 3 28.87 -11.03 19.63
CA GLY A 3 28.99 -12.18 18.74
C GLY A 3 28.33 -11.89 17.39
N ASN A 4 28.92 -12.40 16.31
CA ASN A 4 28.34 -12.31 14.97
C ASN A 4 27.01 -13.06 14.94
N GLU A 5 25.92 -12.32 15.13
CA GLU A 5 24.57 -12.85 15.01
C GLU A 5 24.33 -13.34 13.58
N HIS A 6 23.71 -14.51 13.46
CA HIS A 6 23.45 -15.18 12.19
C HIS A 6 22.07 -15.82 12.19
N ALA A 7 21.35 -15.68 11.08
CA ALA A 7 20.03 -16.25 10.83
C ALA A 7 20.03 -16.94 9.46
N ASP A 8 19.15 -17.93 9.26
CA ASP A 8 19.06 -18.58 7.95
C ASP A 8 18.43 -17.58 6.95
N VAL A 9 17.44 -16.82 7.41
CA VAL A 9 16.74 -15.80 6.61
C VAL A 9 16.60 -14.50 7.40
N VAL A 10 16.98 -13.39 6.79
CA VAL A 10 16.63 -12.04 7.27
C VAL A 10 15.58 -11.43 6.35
N VAL A 11 14.48 -10.95 6.93
CA VAL A 11 13.40 -10.25 6.23
C VAL A 11 13.41 -8.79 6.67
N VAL A 12 13.46 -7.86 5.72
CA VAL A 12 13.44 -6.41 6.00
C VAL A 12 12.06 -5.84 5.68
N GLY A 13 11.34 -5.39 6.69
CA GLY A 13 9.98 -4.86 6.60
C GLY A 13 8.91 -5.90 6.93
N SER A 14 7.81 -5.45 7.52
CA SER A 14 6.70 -6.30 8.00
C SER A 14 5.37 -6.12 7.25
N GLY A 15 5.41 -5.54 6.05
CA GLY A 15 4.24 -5.43 5.16
C GLY A 15 3.84 -6.78 4.55
N PHE A 16 2.95 -6.78 3.53
CA PHE A 16 2.43 -8.00 2.90
C PHE A 16 3.52 -8.98 2.46
N GLY A 17 4.53 -8.49 1.73
CA GLY A 17 5.67 -9.31 1.33
C GLY A 17 6.43 -9.91 2.51
N GLY A 18 6.76 -9.08 3.50
CA GLY A 18 7.62 -9.48 4.61
C GLY A 18 6.93 -10.42 5.59
N ALA A 19 5.65 -10.18 5.89
CA ALA A 19 4.87 -11.02 6.78
C ALA A 19 4.64 -12.42 6.18
N VAL A 20 4.27 -12.50 4.90
CA VAL A 20 4.04 -13.77 4.19
C VAL A 20 5.34 -14.57 4.09
N THR A 21 6.43 -13.96 3.63
CA THR A 21 7.72 -14.65 3.51
C THR A 21 8.26 -15.11 4.86
N ALA A 22 8.21 -14.26 5.90
CA ALA A 22 8.66 -14.62 7.24
C ALA A 22 7.88 -15.81 7.81
N TYR A 23 6.55 -15.85 7.60
CA TYR A 23 5.73 -16.99 8.01
C TYR A 23 6.14 -18.27 7.28
N ARG A 24 6.24 -18.25 5.94
CA ARG A 24 6.57 -19.45 5.16
C ARG A 24 7.93 -20.05 5.51
N PHE A 25 8.95 -19.21 5.65
CA PHE A 25 10.27 -19.69 6.08
C PHE A 25 10.26 -20.21 7.52
N ALA A 26 9.54 -19.56 8.43
CA ALA A 26 9.42 -20.04 9.82
C ALA A 26 8.63 -21.35 9.92
N GLU A 27 7.53 -21.48 9.17
CA GLU A 27 6.73 -22.71 9.04
C GLU A 27 7.58 -23.88 8.53
N ALA A 28 8.50 -23.61 7.59
CA ALA A 28 9.48 -24.57 7.10
C ALA A 28 10.65 -24.85 8.07
N GLY A 29 10.67 -24.21 9.24
CA GLY A 29 11.65 -24.46 10.31
C GLY A 29 12.95 -23.66 10.22
N HIS A 30 13.02 -22.65 9.35
CA HIS A 30 14.18 -21.77 9.27
C HIS A 30 14.25 -20.79 10.45
N ARG A 31 15.47 -20.42 10.85
CA ARG A 31 15.71 -19.32 11.79
C ARG A 31 15.53 -17.99 11.08
N VAL A 32 14.33 -17.43 11.21
CA VAL A 32 13.96 -16.15 10.60
C VAL A 32 14.16 -15.00 11.57
N VAL A 33 14.80 -13.92 11.11
CA VAL A 33 14.80 -12.61 11.78
C VAL A 33 14.10 -11.58 10.90
N LEU A 34 13.05 -10.95 11.41
CA LEU A 34 12.35 -9.86 10.72
C LEU A 34 12.70 -8.52 11.37
N LEU A 35 13.13 -7.55 10.56
CA LEU A 35 13.46 -6.19 10.99
C LEU A 35 12.36 -5.21 10.55
N GLU A 36 11.68 -4.58 11.50
CA GLU A 36 10.67 -3.55 11.28
C GLU A 36 11.13 -2.22 11.87
N ARG A 37 11.12 -1.14 11.07
CA ARG A 37 11.53 0.20 11.54
C ARG A 37 10.53 0.81 12.52
N GLY A 38 9.24 0.53 12.32
CA GLY A 38 8.13 1.03 13.12
C GLY A 38 7.92 0.26 14.42
N LYS A 39 6.81 0.55 15.08
CA LYS A 39 6.37 -0.08 16.34
C LYS A 39 5.14 -0.96 16.16
N ALA A 40 4.82 -1.75 17.18
CA ALA A 40 3.58 -2.50 17.25
C ALA A 40 2.38 -1.60 17.58
N TYR A 41 1.22 -1.91 17.01
CA TYR A 41 -0.05 -1.20 17.22
C TYR A 41 -1.16 -2.17 17.69
N PRO A 42 -1.18 -2.56 18.97
CA PRO A 42 -2.26 -3.39 19.50
C PRO A 42 -3.63 -2.69 19.41
N PRO A 43 -4.75 -3.46 19.38
CA PRO A 43 -6.09 -2.89 19.50
C PRO A 43 -6.20 -1.89 20.67
N GLY A 44 -6.76 -0.71 20.39
CA GLY A 44 -6.87 0.41 21.33
C GLY A 44 -5.70 1.40 21.33
N SER A 45 -4.62 1.15 20.57
CA SER A 45 -3.44 2.04 20.53
C SER A 45 -3.38 2.99 19.32
N PHE A 46 -4.34 2.90 18.39
CA PHE A 46 -4.37 3.79 17.23
C PHE A 46 -4.92 5.16 17.62
N ALA A 47 -4.21 6.21 17.19
CA ALA A 47 -4.54 7.61 17.46
C ALA A 47 -5.98 7.97 17.03
N ARG A 48 -6.69 8.75 17.86
CA ARG A 48 -8.05 9.23 17.55
C ARG A 48 -8.27 10.71 17.84
N SER A 49 -7.45 11.33 18.67
CA SER A 49 -7.45 12.78 18.84
C SER A 49 -6.55 13.48 17.82
N PRO A 50 -6.83 14.75 17.48
CA PRO A 50 -5.96 15.54 16.61
C PRO A 50 -4.50 15.59 17.10
N THR A 51 -4.30 15.69 18.42
CA THR A 51 -2.97 15.70 19.05
C THR A 51 -2.25 14.37 18.87
N GLU A 52 -2.92 13.25 19.07
CA GLU A 52 -2.33 11.93 18.84
C GLU A 52 -2.01 11.71 17.36
N ILE A 53 -2.90 12.11 16.45
CA ILE A 53 -2.69 11.98 15.01
C ILE A 53 -1.46 12.80 14.58
N ALA A 54 -1.33 14.04 15.05
CA ALA A 54 -0.17 14.89 14.76
C ALA A 54 1.15 14.30 15.29
N ALA A 55 1.11 13.53 16.38
CA ALA A 55 2.25 12.82 16.92
C ALA A 55 2.52 11.46 16.22
N ASN A 56 1.56 10.96 15.43
CA ASN A 56 1.61 9.65 14.80
C ASN A 56 2.22 9.67 13.39
N PHE A 57 3.08 10.64 13.09
CA PHE A 57 3.92 10.66 11.89
C PHE A 57 5.29 10.04 12.16
N TRP A 58 5.86 9.41 11.14
CA TRP A 58 7.21 8.86 11.15
C TRP A 58 8.25 9.96 10.87
N ASP A 59 9.04 10.31 11.89
CA ASP A 59 10.20 11.20 11.79
C ASP A 59 11.16 10.88 12.96
N PRO A 60 11.90 9.77 12.87
CA PRO A 60 12.70 9.25 13.98
C PRO A 60 13.79 10.22 14.41
N SER A 61 14.30 11.04 13.49
CA SER A 61 15.30 12.08 13.79
C SER A 61 14.75 13.22 14.66
N GLN A 62 13.42 13.35 14.77
CA GLN A 62 12.73 14.24 15.69
C GLN A 62 12.07 13.48 16.86
N GLY A 63 12.47 12.23 17.11
CA GLY A 63 11.91 11.37 18.15
C GLY A 63 10.51 10.83 17.86
N ARG A 64 9.98 11.04 16.64
CA ARG A 64 8.63 10.61 16.25
C ARG A 64 8.67 9.26 15.55
N HIS A 65 8.04 8.26 16.16
CA HIS A 65 8.00 6.88 15.67
C HIS A 65 6.54 6.47 15.40
N GLY A 66 5.85 7.32 14.64
CA GLY A 66 4.45 7.18 14.30
C GLY A 66 4.19 6.28 13.10
N LEU A 67 2.91 6.04 12.84
CA LEU A 67 2.41 5.09 11.85
C LEU A 67 2.55 5.63 10.43
N PHE A 68 2.27 6.91 10.21
CA PHE A 68 2.17 7.49 8.88
C PHE A 68 3.51 8.05 8.42
N ASP A 69 3.98 7.63 7.26
CA ASP A 69 5.16 8.18 6.60
C ASP A 69 4.74 8.76 5.24
N VAL A 70 4.95 10.06 5.06
CA VAL A 70 4.51 10.80 3.87
C VAL A 70 5.73 11.17 3.05
N TRP A 71 5.78 10.62 1.85
CA TRP A 71 6.81 10.91 0.86
C TRP A 71 6.26 11.94 -0.11
N SER A 72 7.01 13.00 -0.36
CA SER A 72 6.60 14.05 -1.29
C SER A 72 7.64 14.26 -2.35
N PHE A 73 7.15 14.24 -3.58
CA PHE A 73 7.92 14.42 -4.80
C PHE A 73 7.46 15.69 -5.51
N ALA A 74 8.07 15.99 -6.65
CA ALA A 74 7.78 17.23 -7.39
C ALA A 74 6.29 17.34 -7.76
N ASP A 75 5.70 16.23 -8.22
CA ASP A 75 4.39 16.22 -8.88
C ASP A 75 3.34 15.33 -8.16
N PHE A 76 3.72 14.63 -7.09
CA PHE A 76 2.79 13.76 -6.35
C PHE A 76 3.25 13.48 -4.90
N GLU A 77 2.34 12.98 -4.08
CA GLU A 77 2.60 12.47 -2.75
C GLU A 77 2.31 10.97 -2.65
N ALA A 78 3.05 10.27 -1.77
CA ALA A 78 2.78 8.90 -1.40
C ALA A 78 2.64 8.75 0.12
N VAL A 79 1.62 8.04 0.57
CA VAL A 79 1.40 7.75 1.99
C VAL A 79 1.66 6.27 2.25
N VAL A 80 2.62 5.98 3.13
CA VAL A 80 2.99 4.62 3.53
C VAL A 80 2.99 4.49 5.05
N SER A 81 3.19 3.25 5.53
CA SER A 81 3.13 2.92 6.96
C SER A 81 4.51 2.53 7.52
N SER A 82 4.75 2.92 8.77
CA SER A 82 5.88 2.54 9.62
C SER A 82 5.37 1.88 10.90
N GLY A 83 4.94 0.62 10.80
CA GLY A 83 4.43 -0.14 11.93
C GLY A 83 4.52 -1.64 11.66
N LEU A 84 4.47 -2.45 12.73
CA LEU A 84 4.48 -3.90 12.64
C LEU A 84 3.19 -4.40 11.96
N GLY A 85 3.30 -4.82 10.70
CA GLY A 85 2.19 -5.11 9.80
C GLY A 85 2.13 -4.18 8.57
N GLY A 86 3.00 -3.16 8.50
CA GLY A 86 3.16 -2.25 7.37
C GLY A 86 1.84 -1.61 6.91
N GLY A 87 1.64 -1.58 5.58
CA GLY A 87 0.46 -0.98 4.95
C GLY A 87 -0.88 -1.59 5.37
N SER A 88 -0.91 -2.84 5.86
CA SER A 88 -2.15 -3.46 6.34
C SER A 88 -2.77 -2.68 7.51
N LEU A 89 -1.96 -1.95 8.28
CA LEU A 89 -2.45 -1.12 9.38
C LEU A 89 -3.31 0.05 8.87
N ILE A 90 -3.03 0.60 7.69
CA ILE A 90 -3.66 1.85 7.17
C ILE A 90 -4.40 1.69 5.83
N TYR A 91 -4.50 0.49 5.27
CA TYR A 91 -5.31 0.25 4.06
C TYR A 91 -6.81 0.08 4.35
N ALA A 92 -7.60 0.16 3.29
CA ALA A 92 -9.05 0.02 3.36
C ALA A 92 -9.57 -1.43 3.35
N ASN A 93 -8.68 -2.43 3.43
CA ASN A 93 -8.95 -3.87 3.52
C ASN A 93 -9.36 -4.59 2.24
N VAL A 94 -9.38 -3.92 1.10
CA VAL A 94 -9.76 -4.56 -0.17
C VAL A 94 -8.67 -5.53 -0.64
N LEU A 95 -9.09 -6.74 -1.01
CA LEU A 95 -8.24 -7.82 -1.50
C LEU A 95 -8.75 -8.34 -2.84
N LEU A 96 -8.95 -7.43 -3.80
CA LEU A 96 -9.26 -7.80 -5.18
C LEU A 96 -8.05 -8.51 -5.80
N ARG A 97 -8.31 -9.61 -6.52
CA ARG A 97 -7.28 -10.30 -7.28
C ARG A 97 -7.03 -9.53 -8.58
N LYS A 98 -5.77 -9.50 -9.06
CA LYS A 98 -5.46 -8.87 -10.36
C LYS A 98 -6.23 -9.57 -11.47
N ASP A 99 -6.91 -8.79 -12.31
CA ASP A 99 -7.65 -9.32 -13.44
C ASP A 99 -6.74 -10.13 -14.37
N GLU A 100 -7.22 -11.30 -14.81
CA GLU A 100 -6.41 -12.22 -15.62
C GLU A 100 -5.97 -11.59 -16.95
N LYS A 101 -6.78 -10.71 -17.53
CA LYS A 101 -6.48 -10.04 -18.79
C LYS A 101 -5.46 -8.92 -18.63
N TRP A 102 -5.20 -8.49 -17.39
CA TRP A 102 -4.26 -7.42 -17.08
C TRP A 102 -2.84 -7.93 -16.79
N PHE A 103 -2.60 -9.24 -16.88
CA PHE A 103 -1.24 -9.82 -16.98
C PHE A 103 -0.72 -9.68 -18.41
N VAL A 104 -0.41 -8.44 -18.80
CA VAL A 104 -0.06 -8.08 -20.17
C VAL A 104 1.42 -8.21 -20.48
N ARG A 105 1.72 -8.15 -21.78
CA ARG A 105 3.07 -7.92 -22.33
C ARG A 105 2.99 -6.76 -23.32
N ASP A 106 2.98 -5.52 -22.81
CA ASP A 106 2.77 -4.32 -23.62
C ASP A 106 3.82 -3.23 -23.36
N ALA A 107 3.85 -2.24 -24.27
CA ALA A 107 4.72 -1.06 -24.23
C ALA A 107 3.88 0.21 -24.44
N PRO A 108 2.99 0.56 -23.48
CA PRO A 108 1.95 1.58 -23.65
C PRO A 108 2.45 2.97 -24.08
N ALA A 109 3.61 3.43 -23.59
CA ALA A 109 4.22 4.70 -24.03
C ALA A 109 5.68 4.83 -23.55
N GLY A 110 6.58 5.35 -24.39
CA GLY A 110 7.96 5.67 -24.01
C GLY A 110 8.73 4.48 -23.43
N GLU A 111 9.29 4.64 -22.22
CA GLU A 111 9.91 3.55 -21.45
C GLU A 111 8.89 2.76 -20.58
N GLY A 112 7.62 3.13 -20.63
CA GLY A 112 6.52 2.51 -19.91
C GLY A 112 6.21 1.16 -20.52
N TYR A 113 6.98 0.16 -20.12
CA TYR A 113 6.88 -1.23 -20.54
C TYR A 113 6.31 -2.05 -19.39
N GLU A 114 5.15 -2.67 -19.59
CA GLU A 114 4.48 -3.53 -18.61
C GLU A 114 4.47 -4.96 -19.16
N ASN A 115 5.42 -5.77 -18.70
CA ASN A 115 5.52 -7.18 -19.06
C ASN A 115 5.54 -8.02 -17.80
N TRP A 116 4.44 -8.74 -17.59
CA TRP A 116 4.30 -9.70 -16.51
C TRP A 116 4.90 -11.04 -16.97
N PRO A 117 6.05 -11.48 -16.42
CA PRO A 117 6.62 -12.79 -16.73
C PRO A 117 5.81 -13.94 -16.10
N ILE A 118 4.91 -13.61 -15.17
CA ILE A 118 3.96 -14.52 -14.54
C ILE A 118 2.53 -14.24 -15.01
N SER A 119 1.65 -15.22 -14.85
CA SER A 119 0.24 -15.18 -15.24
C SER A 119 -0.69 -15.25 -14.05
N ARG A 120 -2.01 -15.10 -14.30
CA ARG A 120 -3.03 -15.37 -13.29
C ARG A 120 -2.98 -16.80 -12.77
N ALA A 121 -2.70 -17.78 -13.64
CA ALA A 121 -2.63 -19.19 -13.27
C ALA A 121 -1.50 -19.46 -12.26
N ASP A 122 -0.35 -18.78 -12.43
CA ASP A 122 0.79 -18.91 -11.53
C ASP A 122 0.48 -18.39 -10.12
N LEU A 123 -0.37 -17.36 -9.99
CA LEU A 123 -0.72 -16.76 -8.70
C LEU A 123 -2.00 -17.33 -8.08
N GLU A 124 -2.82 -18.08 -8.82
CA GLU A 124 -4.14 -18.53 -8.38
C GLU A 124 -4.13 -19.38 -7.09
N PRO A 125 -3.24 -20.39 -6.93
CA PRO A 125 -3.13 -21.14 -5.67
C PRO A 125 -2.73 -20.24 -4.48
N HIS A 126 -1.86 -19.27 -4.73
CA HIS A 126 -1.35 -18.34 -3.72
C HIS A 126 -2.39 -17.31 -3.32
N TYR A 127 -3.19 -16.83 -4.27
CA TYR A 127 -4.36 -16.00 -3.98
C TYR A 127 -5.29 -16.72 -3.00
N ALA A 128 -5.63 -17.97 -3.28
CA ALA A 128 -6.49 -18.78 -2.40
C ALA A 128 -5.86 -19.01 -1.02
N ALA A 129 -4.55 -19.28 -0.95
CA ALA A 129 -3.84 -19.46 0.31
C ALA A 129 -3.84 -18.19 1.17
N VAL A 130 -3.59 -17.03 0.56
CA VAL A 130 -3.59 -15.74 1.26
C VAL A 130 -4.98 -15.36 1.75
N GLU A 131 -6.00 -15.50 0.91
CA GLU A 131 -7.39 -15.20 1.30
C GLU A 131 -7.86 -16.06 2.47
N LYS A 132 -7.49 -17.35 2.47
CA LYS A 132 -7.78 -18.27 3.57
C LYS A 132 -7.07 -17.86 4.85
N THR A 133 -5.77 -17.53 4.76
CA THR A 133 -4.95 -17.18 5.93
C THR A 133 -5.38 -15.85 6.55
N ILE A 134 -5.72 -14.86 5.72
CA ILE A 134 -6.25 -13.56 6.18
C ILE A 134 -7.70 -13.69 6.68
N GLY A 135 -8.46 -14.69 6.24
CA GLY A 135 -9.85 -14.86 6.62
C GLY A 135 -10.74 -13.80 5.95
N VAL A 136 -10.66 -13.73 4.62
CA VAL A 136 -11.39 -12.77 3.79
C VAL A 136 -12.91 -12.98 3.88
N GLN A 137 -13.66 -11.89 3.98
CA GLN A 137 -15.12 -11.87 3.97
C GLN A 137 -15.62 -10.74 3.07
N ARG A 138 -16.81 -10.89 2.49
CA ARG A 138 -17.49 -9.78 1.79
C ARG A 138 -18.38 -9.02 2.76
N PHE A 139 -18.58 -7.73 2.49
CA PHE A 139 -19.50 -6.91 3.29
C PHE A 139 -20.90 -7.55 3.27
N PRO A 140 -21.49 -7.90 4.43
CA PRO A 140 -22.73 -8.67 4.50
C PRO A 140 -23.96 -7.78 4.27
N LYS A 141 -24.02 -7.18 3.09
CA LYS A 141 -25.07 -6.27 2.63
C LYS A 141 -26.45 -6.91 2.83
N GLY A 142 -27.36 -6.15 3.45
CA GLY A 142 -28.75 -6.57 3.65
C GLY A 142 -29.01 -7.43 4.89
N GLN A 143 -27.99 -7.76 5.69
CA GLN A 143 -28.20 -8.39 6.99
C GLN A 143 -28.76 -7.38 8.01
N PRO A 144 -29.64 -7.79 8.96
CA PRO A 144 -30.34 -6.87 9.87
C PRO A 144 -29.44 -5.91 10.66
N ARG A 145 -28.20 -6.31 10.95
CA ARG A 145 -27.20 -5.54 11.73
C ARG A 145 -26.08 -4.94 10.89
N TYR A 146 -26.13 -5.13 9.58
CA TYR A 146 -25.21 -4.58 8.57
C TYR A 146 -26.04 -4.02 7.42
N GLN A 147 -26.84 -3.00 7.71
CA GLN A 147 -27.60 -2.31 6.69
C GLN A 147 -26.63 -1.61 5.74
N ALA A 148 -26.89 -1.75 4.44
CA ALA A 148 -26.09 -1.08 3.43
C ALA A 148 -26.20 0.43 3.63
N SER A 149 -25.06 1.11 3.65
CA SER A 149 -25.08 2.57 3.60
C SER A 149 -25.57 3.01 2.22
N ARG A 150 -26.22 4.17 2.16
CA ARG A 150 -26.77 4.68 0.90
C ARG A 150 -25.68 4.87 -0.17
N ARG A 151 -24.44 5.20 0.21
CA ARG A 151 -23.28 5.20 -0.69
C ARG A 151 -23.04 3.87 -1.40
N THR A 152 -23.15 2.76 -0.67
CA THR A 152 -22.93 1.40 -1.17
C THR A 152 -23.90 1.11 -2.31
N GLU A 153 -25.19 1.38 -2.06
CA GLU A 153 -26.28 1.14 -3.01
C GLU A 153 -26.21 2.08 -4.21
N LEU A 154 -25.92 3.36 -3.99
CA LEU A 154 -25.88 4.35 -5.04
C LEU A 154 -24.73 4.12 -6.03
N LEU A 155 -23.51 3.83 -5.54
CA LEU A 155 -22.39 3.55 -6.44
C LEU A 155 -22.61 2.28 -7.24
N GLU A 156 -23.12 1.22 -6.59
CA GLU A 156 -23.43 -0.05 -7.24
C GLU A 156 -24.46 0.15 -8.36
N GLN A 157 -25.59 0.79 -8.06
CA GLN A 157 -26.63 1.06 -9.05
C GLN A 157 -26.17 2.00 -10.16
N ALA A 158 -25.34 3.00 -9.86
CA ALA A 158 -24.77 3.89 -10.86
C ALA A 158 -23.83 3.13 -11.81
N GLY A 159 -22.95 2.28 -11.27
CA GLY A 159 -22.10 1.40 -12.06
C GLY A 159 -22.91 0.48 -12.98
N GLU A 160 -23.95 -0.17 -12.45
CA GLU A 160 -24.82 -1.05 -13.23
C GLU A 160 -25.59 -0.30 -14.33
N ARG A 161 -26.10 0.91 -14.06
CA ARG A 161 -26.79 1.75 -15.06
C ARG A 161 -25.88 2.19 -16.20
N LEU A 162 -24.60 2.44 -15.92
CA LEU A 162 -23.58 2.72 -16.93
C LEU A 162 -23.07 1.47 -17.65
N GLY A 163 -23.57 0.28 -17.28
CA GLY A 163 -23.19 -0.99 -17.89
C GLY A 163 -21.87 -1.57 -17.38
N TYR A 164 -21.37 -1.09 -16.23
CA TYR A 164 -20.18 -1.63 -15.57
C TYR A 164 -20.53 -2.75 -14.59
N THR A 165 -19.52 -3.54 -14.23
CA THR A 165 -19.67 -4.57 -13.19
C THR A 165 -19.44 -3.93 -11.83
N ALA A 166 -20.41 -4.04 -10.93
CA ALA A 166 -20.27 -3.63 -9.54
C ALA A 166 -20.28 -4.86 -8.63
N GLU A 167 -19.42 -4.88 -7.61
CA GLU A 167 -19.41 -5.94 -6.58
C GLU A 167 -19.07 -5.40 -5.19
N GLN A 168 -19.48 -6.11 -4.14
CA GLN A 168 -18.96 -5.89 -2.79
C GLN A 168 -17.62 -6.62 -2.66
N PRO A 169 -16.47 -5.93 -2.72
CA PRO A 169 -15.19 -6.61 -2.88
C PRO A 169 -14.86 -7.50 -1.67
N PRO A 170 -13.98 -8.50 -1.85
CA PRO A 170 -13.39 -9.24 -0.73
C PRO A 170 -12.63 -8.30 0.22
N LEU A 171 -12.94 -8.38 1.52
CA LEU A 171 -12.34 -7.55 2.56
C LEU A 171 -11.60 -8.41 3.59
N ALA A 172 -10.44 -7.93 4.04
CA ALA A 172 -9.74 -8.42 5.23
C ALA A 172 -10.41 -7.93 6.53
N VAL A 173 -11.71 -8.13 6.66
CA VAL A 173 -12.50 -7.67 7.81
C VAL A 173 -13.37 -8.82 8.30
N THR A 174 -13.38 -9.05 9.60
CA THR A 174 -14.25 -10.05 10.20
C THR A 174 -15.61 -9.44 10.55
N PHE A 175 -16.67 -9.87 9.85
CA PHE A 175 -18.06 -9.49 10.11
C PHE A 175 -18.82 -10.57 10.89
N GLY A 176 -18.50 -11.84 10.63
CA GLY A 176 -19.03 -13.01 11.34
C GLY A 176 -17.93 -14.02 11.67
N VAL A 177 -18.21 -14.91 12.63
CA VAL A 177 -17.29 -15.96 13.09
C VAL A 177 -17.96 -17.31 12.84
N GLY A 178 -17.22 -18.31 12.37
CA GLY A 178 -17.71 -19.69 12.30
C GLY A 178 -18.93 -19.95 11.39
N GLY A 179 -19.27 -19.01 10.50
CA GLY A 179 -20.48 -19.08 9.68
C GLY A 179 -21.76 -18.59 10.38
N ASP A 180 -21.64 -18.10 11.62
CA ASP A 180 -22.75 -17.46 12.34
C ASP A 180 -23.20 -16.18 11.65
N ALA A 181 -24.43 -15.77 11.95
CA ALA A 181 -24.97 -14.50 11.48
C ALA A 181 -24.03 -13.34 11.90
N PRO A 182 -23.65 -12.45 10.97
CA PRO A 182 -22.81 -11.31 11.30
C PRO A 182 -23.42 -10.45 12.41
N VAL A 183 -22.67 -10.23 13.49
CA VAL A 183 -23.07 -9.40 14.62
C VAL A 183 -21.95 -8.41 14.91
N PRO A 184 -22.17 -7.09 14.81
CA PRO A 184 -21.18 -6.08 15.19
C PRO A 184 -20.75 -6.22 16.65
N GLY A 185 -19.44 -6.15 16.90
CA GLY A 185 -18.86 -6.19 18.24
C GLY A 185 -18.87 -7.56 18.93
N ALA A 186 -19.19 -8.64 18.22
CA ALA A 186 -19.07 -9.99 18.72
C ALA A 186 -17.59 -10.38 18.90
N PRO A 187 -17.22 -11.17 19.93
CA PRO A 187 -15.85 -11.65 20.10
C PRO A 187 -15.37 -12.44 18.88
N ILE A 188 -14.16 -12.12 18.41
CA ILE A 188 -13.43 -12.94 17.44
C ILE A 188 -12.58 -13.92 18.24
N GLY A 189 -12.78 -15.22 18.02
CA GLY A 189 -11.97 -16.26 18.64
C GLY A 189 -10.50 -16.14 18.25
N GLU A 190 -9.61 -16.60 19.13
CA GLU A 190 -8.18 -16.60 18.86
C GLU A 190 -7.79 -17.84 18.03
N PRO A 191 -7.04 -17.68 16.93
CA PRO A 191 -6.55 -18.82 16.16
C PRO A 191 -5.55 -19.65 16.97
N ALA A 192 -5.28 -20.88 16.53
CA ALA A 192 -4.36 -21.79 17.22
C ALA A 192 -2.93 -21.23 17.38
N TYR A 193 -2.50 -20.38 16.44
CA TYR A 193 -1.20 -19.69 16.51
C TYR A 193 -1.19 -18.48 17.46
N GLY A 194 -2.32 -18.12 18.07
CA GLY A 194 -2.45 -16.97 18.98
C GLY A 194 -2.48 -15.62 18.27
N ASN A 195 -2.29 -14.55 19.05
CA ASN A 195 -2.16 -13.18 18.57
C ASN A 195 -0.98 -12.51 19.28
N ILE A 196 -0.04 -11.92 18.52
CA ILE A 196 1.18 -11.30 19.07
C ILE A 196 0.91 -10.20 20.10
N HIS A 197 -0.26 -9.58 20.03
CA HIS A 197 -0.66 -8.51 20.95
C HIS A 197 -1.26 -9.02 22.26
N GLY A 198 -1.71 -10.28 22.32
CA GLY A 198 -2.44 -10.83 23.46
C GLY A 198 -3.71 -10.03 23.84
N ARG A 199 -4.29 -9.30 22.87
CA ARG A 199 -5.49 -8.48 23.07
C ARG A 199 -6.70 -9.13 22.41
N PRO A 200 -7.88 -9.06 23.06
CA PRO A 200 -9.13 -9.54 22.46
C PRO A 200 -9.47 -8.71 21.23
N ARG A 201 -10.15 -9.35 20.28
CA ARG A 201 -10.59 -8.75 19.02
C ARG A 201 -12.10 -8.94 18.91
N ILE A 202 -12.78 -8.01 18.25
CA ILE A 202 -14.23 -8.08 18.00
C ILE A 202 -14.54 -7.84 16.52
N THR A 203 -15.67 -8.36 16.06
CA THR A 203 -16.17 -8.16 14.70
C THR A 203 -16.43 -6.68 14.41
N CYS A 204 -16.44 -6.33 13.12
CA CYS A 204 -16.53 -4.95 12.66
C CYS A 204 -17.75 -4.23 13.24
N VAL A 205 -17.49 -3.09 13.90
CA VAL A 205 -18.50 -2.19 14.47
C VAL A 205 -18.90 -1.04 13.54
N LEU A 206 -18.50 -1.11 12.26
CA LEU A 206 -18.89 -0.14 11.22
C LEU A 206 -18.44 1.30 11.48
N CYS A 207 -17.28 1.48 12.10
CA CYS A 207 -16.78 2.81 12.47
C CYS A 207 -16.22 3.66 11.31
N GLY A 208 -15.99 3.10 10.11
CA GLY A 208 -15.42 3.85 8.98
C GLY A 208 -13.97 4.29 9.15
N GLU A 209 -13.23 3.75 10.13
CA GLU A 209 -11.88 4.21 10.50
C GLU A 209 -10.75 3.34 9.92
N CYS A 210 -11.00 2.61 8.83
CA CYS A 210 -10.07 1.59 8.35
C CYS A 210 -8.66 2.15 8.08
N ASP A 211 -8.57 3.34 7.49
CA ASP A 211 -7.31 3.95 7.06
C ASP A 211 -6.52 4.61 8.20
N LEU A 212 -7.11 4.66 9.40
CA LEU A 212 -6.48 5.15 10.63
C LEU A 212 -6.05 4.01 11.56
N GLY A 213 -6.18 2.77 11.10
CA GLY A 213 -5.99 1.55 11.87
C GLY A 213 -7.19 1.22 12.77
N CYS A 214 -7.41 -0.06 13.02
CA CYS A 214 -8.62 -0.54 13.70
C CYS A 214 -8.38 -0.76 15.20
N ASN A 215 -8.97 0.09 16.04
CA ASN A 215 -8.87 -0.07 17.49
C ASN A 215 -9.62 -1.29 18.05
N TYR A 216 -10.45 -1.95 17.25
CA TYR A 216 -11.27 -3.10 17.65
C TYR A 216 -10.64 -4.46 17.28
N GLY A 217 -9.56 -4.45 16.50
CA GLY A 217 -8.96 -5.67 15.95
C GLY A 217 -9.82 -6.38 14.90
N SER A 218 -10.86 -5.72 14.36
CA SER A 218 -11.77 -6.28 13.36
C SER A 218 -11.14 -6.43 11.97
N LYS A 219 -10.16 -5.57 11.65
CA LYS A 219 -9.31 -5.73 10.46
C LYS A 219 -8.38 -6.91 10.69
N ASN A 220 -8.32 -7.84 9.73
CA ASN A 220 -7.38 -8.96 9.74
C ASN A 220 -6.02 -8.50 9.21
N THR A 221 -5.43 -7.53 9.90
CA THR A 221 -4.10 -7.00 9.60
C THR A 221 -3.01 -8.06 9.79
N LEU A 222 -1.84 -7.84 9.20
CA LEU A 222 -0.79 -8.85 9.11
C LEU A 222 -0.18 -9.21 10.47
N ASP A 223 -0.21 -8.29 11.42
CA ASP A 223 0.13 -8.52 12.82
C ASP A 223 -0.76 -9.59 13.47
N HIS A 224 -2.06 -9.59 13.18
CA HIS A 224 -3.02 -10.58 13.70
C HIS A 224 -3.01 -11.92 12.94
N THR A 225 -2.43 -11.97 11.74
CA THR A 225 -2.48 -13.13 10.85
C THR A 225 -1.08 -13.70 10.65
N TYR A 226 -0.42 -13.34 9.55
CA TYR A 226 0.88 -13.88 9.15
C TYR A 226 2.00 -13.66 10.17
N LEU A 227 2.12 -12.49 10.77
CA LEU A 227 3.19 -12.23 11.75
C LEU A 227 2.94 -12.98 13.06
N SER A 228 1.68 -13.14 13.48
CA SER A 228 1.35 -13.98 14.62
C SER A 228 1.67 -15.45 14.36
N ALA A 229 1.33 -15.95 13.17
CA ALA A 229 1.72 -17.29 12.75
C ALA A 229 3.25 -17.46 12.65
N ALA A 230 3.97 -16.48 12.10
CA ALA A 230 5.44 -16.51 12.02
C ALA A 230 6.09 -16.58 13.41
N VAL A 231 5.64 -15.77 14.36
CA VAL A 231 6.14 -15.79 15.75
C VAL A 231 5.81 -17.11 16.44
N HIS A 232 4.62 -17.67 16.20
CA HIS A 232 4.24 -19.00 16.69
C HIS A 232 5.23 -20.08 16.21
N HIS A 233 5.68 -19.99 14.95
CA HIS A 233 6.70 -20.86 14.37
C HIS A 233 8.15 -20.47 14.72
N GLY A 234 8.37 -19.48 15.61
CA GLY A 234 9.69 -19.15 16.14
C GLY A 234 10.43 -18.01 15.42
N ALA A 235 9.77 -17.28 14.50
CA ALA A 235 10.37 -16.09 13.89
C ALA A 235 10.69 -15.01 14.94
N ASN A 236 11.90 -14.44 14.87
CA ASN A 236 12.34 -13.35 15.73
C ASN A 236 12.00 -12.00 15.09
N VAL A 237 10.89 -11.40 15.51
CA VAL A 237 10.39 -10.12 15.00
C VAL A 237 10.92 -8.96 15.85
N ARG A 238 11.59 -7.99 15.22
CA ARG A 238 12.24 -6.86 15.88
C ARG A 238 11.68 -5.53 15.39
N VAL A 239 10.93 -4.86 16.25
CA VAL A 239 10.45 -3.48 16.03
C VAL A 239 11.55 -2.46 16.32
N HIS A 240 11.41 -1.25 15.79
CA HIS A 240 12.40 -0.17 15.88
C HIS A 240 13.77 -0.48 15.25
N HIS A 241 13.87 -1.51 14.42
CA HIS A 241 15.10 -1.91 13.74
C HIS A 241 15.02 -1.49 12.27
N GLU A 242 15.75 -0.44 11.91
CA GLU A 242 15.78 0.07 10.54
C GLU A 242 17.03 -0.43 9.81
N ALA A 243 16.84 -1.25 8.78
CA ALA A 243 17.92 -1.68 7.89
C ALA A 243 18.48 -0.48 7.11
N ARG A 244 19.81 -0.44 6.94
CA ARG A 244 20.53 0.69 6.32
C ARG A 244 21.54 0.25 5.27
N SER A 245 22.17 -0.91 5.46
CA SER A 245 23.17 -1.41 4.52
C SER A 245 23.04 -2.89 4.24
N ILE A 246 23.44 -3.27 3.03
CA ILE A 246 23.44 -4.64 2.51
C ILE A 246 24.81 -4.88 1.89
N THR A 247 25.48 -5.96 2.29
CA THR A 247 26.79 -6.32 1.76
C THR A 247 26.84 -7.83 1.52
N PRO A 248 27.06 -8.29 0.27
CA PRO A 248 27.33 -9.70 -0.02
C PRO A 248 28.53 -10.20 0.78
N ARG A 249 28.51 -11.47 1.20
CA ARG A 249 29.61 -12.09 1.94
C ARG A 249 30.44 -12.99 1.05
N ASP A 250 31.73 -13.09 1.36
CA ASP A 250 32.60 -14.11 0.79
C ASP A 250 32.07 -15.50 1.19
N GLY A 251 31.87 -16.39 0.22
CA GLY A 251 31.30 -17.72 0.44
C GLY A 251 29.77 -17.78 0.49
N GLY A 252 29.07 -16.70 0.12
CA GLY A 252 27.61 -16.66 -0.02
C GLY A 252 26.88 -15.99 1.14
N GLY A 253 25.64 -15.57 0.86
CA GLY A 253 24.79 -14.85 1.81
C GLY A 253 25.15 -13.37 1.98
N TYR A 254 24.56 -12.73 2.99
CA TYR A 254 24.57 -11.28 3.16
C TYR A 254 24.83 -10.85 4.60
N THR A 255 25.46 -9.69 4.75
CA THR A 255 25.48 -8.92 5.99
C THR A 255 24.50 -7.77 5.85
N VAL A 256 23.57 -7.66 6.80
CA VAL A 256 22.61 -6.56 6.90
C VAL A 256 23.05 -5.67 8.05
N GLY A 257 23.35 -4.41 7.74
CA GLY A 257 23.58 -3.38 8.74
C GLY A 257 22.27 -2.66 9.06
N TYR A 258 21.97 -2.50 10.34
CA TYR A 258 20.75 -1.83 10.82
C TYR A 258 21.05 -0.92 12.00
N VAL A 259 20.16 0.05 12.24
CA VAL A 259 20.16 0.89 13.44
C VAL A 259 18.95 0.57 14.29
N VAL A 260 19.06 0.85 15.59
CA VAL A 260 17.96 0.67 16.54
C VAL A 260 17.51 2.04 17.01
N HIS A 261 16.24 2.33 16.80
CA HIS A 261 15.60 3.55 17.27
C HIS A 261 15.13 3.39 18.72
N THR A 262 15.43 4.38 19.54
CA THR A 262 14.88 4.46 20.91
C THR A 262 13.72 5.44 20.90
N PRO A 263 12.49 5.01 21.24
CA PRO A 263 11.33 5.91 21.27
C PRO A 263 11.56 7.13 22.16
N GLY A 264 11.36 8.33 21.62
CA GLY A 264 11.51 9.61 22.33
C GLY A 264 12.89 10.27 22.17
N ASP A 265 13.91 9.54 21.71
CA ASP A 265 15.24 10.11 21.49
C ASP A 265 15.24 11.00 20.24
N VAL A 266 15.76 12.23 20.36
CA VAL A 266 15.95 13.16 19.24
C VAL A 266 17.39 13.05 18.77
N VAL A 267 17.66 12.05 17.93
CA VAL A 267 18.99 11.79 17.37
C VAL A 267 18.85 11.56 15.87
N ALA A 268 19.70 12.22 15.07
CA ALA A 268 19.72 11.97 13.63
C ALA A 268 19.97 10.48 13.34
N THR A 269 19.15 9.86 12.50
CA THR A 269 19.26 8.42 12.18
C THR A 269 20.67 8.03 11.72
N SER A 270 21.36 8.92 10.98
CA SER A 270 22.73 8.71 10.51
C SER A 270 23.80 8.71 11.60
N ALA A 271 23.48 9.23 12.79
CA ALA A 271 24.38 9.26 13.94
C ALA A 271 24.19 8.05 14.88
N LEU A 272 23.17 7.22 14.66
CA LEU A 272 22.93 6.03 15.47
C LEU A 272 24.01 4.96 15.22
N PRO A 273 24.42 4.22 16.27
CA PRO A 273 25.40 3.15 16.12
C PRO A 273 24.81 2.02 15.25
N GLN A 274 25.51 1.68 14.18
CA GLN A 274 25.12 0.60 13.30
C GLN A 274 25.48 -0.75 13.93
N ARG A 275 24.51 -1.68 13.91
CA ARG A 275 24.65 -3.09 14.26
C ARG A 275 24.59 -3.94 13.00
N THR A 276 25.00 -5.20 13.08
CA THR A 276 25.00 -6.12 11.95
C THR A 276 24.37 -7.45 12.31
N ILE A 277 23.75 -8.08 11.32
CA ILE A 277 23.32 -9.49 11.34
C ILE A 277 23.72 -10.11 10.00
N THR A 278 24.18 -11.35 10.04
CA THR A 278 24.49 -12.11 8.82
C THR A 278 23.36 -13.09 8.50
N CYS A 279 23.19 -13.42 7.23
CA CYS A 279 22.19 -14.39 6.78
C CYS A 279 22.60 -15.13 5.52
N ASP A 280 21.97 -16.27 5.29
CA ASP A 280 22.14 -17.04 4.06
C ASP A 280 21.22 -16.48 2.96
N ARG A 281 19.99 -16.12 3.32
CA ARG A 281 19.03 -15.44 2.43
C ARG A 281 18.56 -14.12 3.02
N LEU A 282 18.44 -13.11 2.15
CA LEU A 282 17.93 -11.79 2.48
C LEU A 282 16.68 -11.49 1.65
N VAL A 283 15.56 -11.23 2.30
CA VAL A 283 14.31 -10.83 1.65
C VAL A 283 14.06 -9.34 1.93
N LEU A 284 14.01 -8.53 0.88
CA LEU A 284 13.62 -7.12 0.96
C LEU A 284 12.12 -6.99 0.76
N ALA A 285 11.45 -6.49 1.79
CA ALA A 285 10.01 -6.25 1.84
C ALA A 285 9.68 -4.92 2.55
N ALA A 286 10.54 -3.90 2.37
CA ALA A 286 10.44 -2.59 3.01
C ALA A 286 9.40 -1.67 2.34
N GLY A 287 8.57 -2.22 1.45
CA GLY A 287 7.65 -1.50 0.59
C GLY A 287 8.38 -0.92 -0.62
N THR A 288 7.61 -0.57 -1.65
CA THR A 288 8.12 -0.09 -2.95
C THR A 288 9.24 0.94 -2.83
N LEU A 289 8.99 1.99 -2.04
CA LEU A 289 9.94 3.09 -1.84
C LEU A 289 11.13 2.66 -0.97
N GLY A 290 10.89 1.93 0.12
CA GLY A 290 11.92 1.50 1.07
C GLY A 290 12.89 0.49 0.46
N THR A 291 12.38 -0.51 -0.26
CA THR A 291 13.20 -1.53 -0.93
C THR A 291 14.03 -0.92 -2.05
N THR A 292 13.40 -0.10 -2.91
CA THR A 292 14.13 0.56 -3.99
C THR A 292 15.19 1.53 -3.44
N TYR A 293 14.90 2.24 -2.34
CA TYR A 293 15.87 3.07 -1.63
C TYR A 293 17.07 2.26 -1.13
N LEU A 294 16.84 1.14 -0.45
CA LEU A 294 17.90 0.30 0.08
C LEU A 294 18.81 -0.23 -1.03
N LEU A 295 18.24 -0.71 -2.13
CA LEU A 295 19.00 -1.20 -3.28
C LEU A 295 19.80 -0.08 -3.96
N LEU A 296 19.20 1.09 -4.20
CA LEU A 296 19.89 2.23 -4.83
C LEU A 296 21.01 2.78 -3.93
N ARG A 297 20.75 2.93 -2.63
CA ARG A 297 21.74 3.40 -1.65
C ARG A 297 22.92 2.44 -1.53
N ASN A 298 22.68 1.13 -1.62
CA ASN A 298 23.71 0.10 -1.48
C ASN A 298 24.24 -0.39 -2.83
N ARG A 299 23.92 0.28 -3.94
CA ARG A 299 24.30 -0.14 -5.30
C ARG A 299 25.80 -0.38 -5.47
N ALA A 300 26.64 0.41 -4.80
CA ALA A 300 28.10 0.25 -4.86
C ALA A 300 28.58 -1.08 -4.23
N ALA A 301 27.83 -1.64 -3.28
CA ALA A 301 28.11 -2.93 -2.65
C ALA A 301 27.48 -4.11 -3.40
N LEU A 302 26.69 -3.84 -4.45
CA LEU A 302 25.96 -4.82 -5.25
C LEU A 302 26.46 -4.80 -6.70
N PRO A 303 27.68 -5.30 -6.96
CA PRO A 303 28.26 -5.29 -8.31
C PRO A 303 27.42 -6.16 -9.25
N GLY A 304 27.14 -5.64 -10.45
CA GLY A 304 26.36 -6.38 -11.45
C GLY A 304 24.85 -6.28 -11.28
N ILE A 305 24.33 -5.52 -10.31
CA ILE A 305 22.89 -5.25 -10.20
C ILE A 305 22.36 -4.53 -11.46
N SER A 306 21.17 -4.94 -11.87
CA SER A 306 20.52 -4.49 -13.10
C SER A 306 20.48 -2.96 -13.26
N ARG A 307 20.61 -2.49 -14.50
CA ARG A 307 20.39 -1.09 -14.88
C ARG A 307 18.92 -0.68 -14.88
N MET A 308 18.02 -1.64 -14.73
CA MET A 308 16.58 -1.42 -14.55
C MET A 308 16.23 -0.96 -13.13
N LEU A 309 17.16 -1.04 -12.18
CA LEU A 309 16.92 -0.56 -10.82
C LEU A 309 16.51 0.91 -10.81
N GLY A 310 15.39 1.18 -10.14
CA GLY A 310 14.72 2.47 -10.07
C GLY A 310 13.71 2.73 -11.19
N ARG A 311 13.59 1.88 -12.22
CA ARG A 311 12.66 2.14 -13.34
C ARG A 311 11.28 1.50 -13.12
N ARG A 312 10.32 1.93 -13.95
CA ARG A 312 8.94 1.43 -14.01
C ARG A 312 8.13 1.69 -12.74
N PHE A 313 8.34 2.84 -12.12
CA PHE A 313 7.48 3.27 -11.02
C PHE A 313 6.10 3.68 -11.53
N SER A 314 5.07 3.30 -10.79
CA SER A 314 3.66 3.65 -11.01
C SER A 314 3.00 3.90 -9.65
N GLY A 315 1.98 4.77 -9.62
CA GLY A 315 1.12 4.99 -8.46
C GLY A 315 -0.17 4.18 -8.53
N ASN A 316 -0.20 3.11 -9.34
CA ASN A 316 -1.35 2.25 -9.61
C ASN A 316 -2.59 3.03 -10.11
N GLY A 317 -2.36 4.18 -10.76
CA GLY A 317 -3.44 5.04 -11.25
C GLY A 317 -4.34 5.61 -10.18
N ASP A 318 -3.86 5.74 -8.93
CA ASP A 318 -4.64 6.27 -7.81
C ASP A 318 -5.12 7.70 -8.08
N LEU A 319 -6.42 7.93 -7.93
CA LEU A 319 -7.05 9.25 -8.00
C LEU A 319 -8.16 9.34 -6.95
N LEU A 320 -8.16 10.42 -6.18
CA LEU A 320 -9.20 10.70 -5.20
C LEU A 320 -10.14 11.79 -5.72
N GLY A 321 -11.42 11.45 -5.81
CA GLY A 321 -12.51 12.35 -6.13
C GLY A 321 -13.55 12.39 -5.01
N PHE A 322 -14.50 13.31 -5.10
CA PHE A 322 -15.60 13.46 -4.15
C PHE A 322 -16.91 13.68 -4.88
N VAL A 323 -17.97 13.02 -4.42
CA VAL A 323 -19.34 13.25 -4.87
C VAL A 323 -20.08 14.01 -3.80
N SER A 324 -20.73 15.12 -4.13
CA SER A 324 -21.57 15.88 -3.20
C SER A 324 -22.95 16.20 -3.81
N GLY A 325 -23.87 16.75 -3.01
CA GLY A 325 -25.15 17.24 -3.53
C GLY A 325 -26.14 16.17 -3.98
N VAL A 326 -25.91 14.90 -3.61
CA VAL A 326 -26.82 13.78 -3.90
C VAL A 326 -28.17 14.01 -3.18
N PRO A 327 -29.32 14.09 -3.89
CA PRO A 327 -30.62 14.37 -3.28
C PRO A 327 -31.02 13.29 -2.29
N GLY A 328 -31.75 13.62 -1.20
CA GLY A 328 -32.28 12.64 -0.25
C GLY A 328 -31.50 12.54 1.08
N PRO A 329 -31.65 11.43 1.84
CA PRO A 329 -30.98 11.24 3.12
C PRO A 329 -29.45 11.21 3.02
N ALA A 330 -28.76 11.36 4.15
CA ALA A 330 -27.30 11.28 4.21
C ALA A 330 -26.75 9.97 3.61
N LEU A 331 -25.56 10.04 2.99
CA LEU A 331 -24.94 8.91 2.27
C LEU A 331 -24.48 7.77 3.20
N GLY A 332 -24.34 8.03 4.50
CA GLY A 332 -23.91 7.03 5.48
C GLY A 332 -22.41 6.74 5.44
N SER A 333 -21.60 7.70 5.00
CA SER A 333 -20.13 7.56 4.83
C SER A 333 -19.38 7.19 6.12
N ALA A 334 -19.94 7.47 7.30
CA ALA A 334 -19.33 7.13 8.59
C ALA A 334 -19.75 5.77 9.19
N HIS A 335 -20.71 5.06 8.58
CA HIS A 335 -21.39 3.90 9.19
C HIS A 335 -21.21 2.59 8.39
N ALA A 336 -20.00 2.36 7.90
CA ALA A 336 -19.61 1.16 7.16
C ALA A 336 -18.07 1.03 7.12
N PRO A 337 -17.48 -0.12 6.73
CA PRO A 337 -16.05 -0.19 6.39
C PRO A 337 -15.72 0.83 5.31
N VAL A 338 -14.49 1.38 5.26
CA VAL A 338 -14.15 2.47 4.31
C VAL A 338 -14.58 2.13 2.89
N ILE A 339 -14.23 0.96 2.35
CA ILE A 339 -14.74 0.51 1.06
C ILE A 339 -15.85 -0.53 1.25
N THR A 340 -16.94 -0.41 0.48
CA THR A 340 -18.02 -1.41 0.44
C THR A 340 -18.40 -1.87 -0.95
N THR A 341 -18.13 -1.08 -1.98
CA THR A 341 -18.47 -1.33 -3.38
C THR A 341 -17.27 -0.99 -4.25
N ALA A 342 -17.00 -1.85 -5.23
CA ALA A 342 -16.03 -1.62 -6.29
C ALA A 342 -16.72 -1.76 -7.65
N VAL A 343 -16.51 -0.78 -8.53
CA VAL A 343 -16.99 -0.77 -9.92
C VAL A 343 -15.82 -1.02 -10.86
N ARG A 344 -15.83 -2.13 -11.59
CA ARG A 344 -14.82 -2.49 -12.59
C ARG A 344 -15.20 -1.88 -13.94
N VAL A 345 -14.35 -1.00 -14.44
CA VAL A 345 -14.47 -0.41 -15.78
C VAL A 345 -13.54 -1.14 -16.75
N PRO A 346 -14.07 -1.74 -17.83
CA PRO A 346 -13.26 -2.47 -18.80
C PRO A 346 -12.38 -1.57 -19.67
N ASP A 347 -11.50 -2.20 -20.44
CA ASP A 347 -10.64 -1.55 -21.43
C ASP A 347 -10.49 -2.34 -22.74
N ALA A 348 -9.58 -1.89 -23.61
CA ALA A 348 -9.35 -2.53 -24.89
C ALA A 348 -8.96 -4.02 -24.77
N VAL A 349 -8.28 -4.45 -23.69
CA VAL A 349 -7.90 -5.87 -23.53
C VAL A 349 -9.07 -6.74 -23.09
N ASP A 350 -10.17 -6.15 -22.60
CA ASP A 350 -11.42 -6.85 -22.34
C ASP A 350 -12.18 -7.22 -23.63
N SER A 351 -12.02 -6.42 -24.68
CA SER A 351 -12.81 -6.48 -25.91
C SER A 351 -12.39 -7.61 -26.87
N HIS A 352 -11.20 -8.19 -26.68
CA HIS A 352 -10.74 -9.35 -27.45
C HIS A 352 -11.48 -10.66 -27.11
N GLY A 353 -12.43 -10.64 -26.16
CA GLY A 353 -13.25 -11.78 -25.73
C GLY A 353 -14.75 -11.67 -26.00
N GLY A 354 -15.22 -10.72 -26.83
CA GLY A 354 -16.60 -10.66 -27.29
C GLY A 354 -17.61 -10.14 -26.27
N HIS A 355 -17.73 -8.82 -26.15
CA HIS A 355 -18.99 -8.07 -26.05
C HIS A 355 -18.65 -6.58 -26.09
N ALA A 356 -18.89 -5.94 -27.25
CA ALA A 356 -18.82 -4.51 -27.39
C ALA A 356 -20.07 -3.87 -26.76
N GLY A 357 -19.90 -3.30 -25.57
CA GLY A 357 -20.94 -2.52 -24.90
C GLY A 357 -20.29 -1.62 -23.84
N GLY A 358 -20.08 -0.34 -24.18
CA GLY A 358 -19.58 0.67 -23.25
C GLY A 358 -18.66 1.69 -23.93
N HIS A 359 -19.26 2.80 -24.41
CA HIS A 359 -18.60 4.08 -24.74
C HIS A 359 -17.16 4.03 -25.29
N THR A 360 -16.98 3.52 -26.52
CA THR A 360 -15.77 3.75 -27.33
C THR A 360 -15.73 5.14 -27.97
N GLY A 361 -16.29 6.15 -27.29
CA GLY A 361 -16.43 7.51 -27.77
C GLY A 361 -15.37 8.42 -27.15
N GLY A 362 -14.14 8.42 -27.65
CA GLY A 362 -13.15 9.39 -27.15
C GLY A 362 -11.81 9.35 -27.86
N ARG A 363 -11.50 10.44 -28.58
CA ARG A 363 -10.17 10.77 -29.09
C ARG A 363 -9.18 10.83 -27.91
N GLY A 364 -8.31 9.83 -27.76
CA GLY A 364 -7.27 9.81 -26.74
C GLY A 364 -5.96 9.31 -27.33
N GLY A 365 -4.83 9.87 -26.88
CA GLY A 365 -3.50 9.36 -27.24
C GLY A 365 -3.25 7.94 -26.70
N PRO A 366 -2.07 7.37 -26.95
CA PRO A 366 -1.68 6.07 -26.39
C PRO A 366 -1.93 6.02 -24.87
N GLY A 367 -2.53 4.93 -24.38
CA GLY A 367 -2.78 4.70 -22.95
C GLY A 367 -4.04 5.34 -22.36
N ALA A 368 -4.88 6.02 -23.15
CA ALA A 368 -6.10 6.65 -22.67
C ALA A 368 -7.25 5.65 -22.36
N ASP A 369 -7.32 4.51 -23.06
CA ASP A 369 -8.37 3.50 -22.87
C ASP A 369 -7.83 2.28 -22.10
N ARG A 370 -7.46 2.50 -20.83
CA ARG A 370 -6.94 1.47 -19.92
C ARG A 370 -7.88 1.27 -18.72
N GLY A 371 -7.94 0.05 -18.21
CA GLY A 371 -8.96 -0.39 -17.26
C GLY A 371 -8.71 0.17 -15.87
N CYS A 372 -9.79 0.31 -15.10
CA CYS A 372 -9.74 0.83 -13.74
C CYS A 372 -10.84 0.24 -12.85
N TYR A 373 -10.64 0.37 -11.54
CA TYR A 373 -11.66 0.22 -10.52
C TYR A 373 -11.98 1.59 -9.92
N ILE A 374 -13.26 1.81 -9.60
CA ILE A 374 -13.72 2.97 -8.84
C ILE A 374 -14.46 2.45 -7.61
N GLU A 375 -14.01 2.84 -6.43
CA GLU A 375 -14.51 2.36 -5.15
C GLU A 375 -15.15 3.50 -4.35
N ASP A 376 -16.20 3.19 -3.59
CA ASP A 376 -16.77 4.14 -2.64
C ASP A 376 -15.93 4.19 -1.38
N ALA A 377 -15.71 5.37 -0.81
CA ALA A 377 -14.97 5.51 0.43
C ALA A 377 -15.80 6.19 1.53
N GLY A 378 -15.67 5.66 2.75
CA GLY A 378 -16.17 6.25 3.98
C GLY A 378 -15.14 7.14 4.66
N TYR A 379 -15.55 7.87 5.70
CA TYR A 379 -14.65 8.65 6.56
C TYR A 379 -14.98 8.42 8.05
N PRO A 380 -14.02 8.64 8.97
CA PRO A 380 -14.25 8.45 10.40
C PRO A 380 -15.37 9.35 10.93
N GLY A 381 -16.25 8.84 11.79
CA GLY A 381 -17.29 9.65 12.44
C GLY A 381 -16.72 10.83 13.28
N PHE A 382 -15.55 10.69 13.90
CA PHE A 382 -14.93 11.79 14.64
C PHE A 382 -14.36 12.91 13.73
N ALA A 383 -14.15 12.62 12.44
CA ALA A 383 -13.77 13.63 11.45
C ALA A 383 -14.94 14.56 11.10
N GLU A 384 -16.20 14.15 11.37
CA GLU A 384 -17.36 15.04 11.24
C GLU A 384 -17.21 16.27 12.14
N TRP A 385 -16.79 16.08 13.40
CA TRP A 385 -16.55 17.16 14.35
C TRP A 385 -15.29 17.99 14.03
N LEU A 386 -14.25 17.38 13.47
CA LEU A 386 -13.01 18.10 13.10
C LEU A 386 -13.28 19.08 11.93
N VAL A 387 -14.27 18.77 11.09
CA VAL A 387 -14.79 19.65 10.05
C VAL A 387 -15.82 20.65 10.61
N GLU A 388 -16.62 20.26 11.60
CA GLU A 388 -17.57 21.17 12.28
C GLU A 388 -16.86 22.19 13.20
N ALA A 389 -15.76 21.81 13.84
CA ALA A 389 -14.89 22.66 14.66
C ALA A 389 -14.02 23.60 13.82
N ALA A 390 -13.84 23.32 12.52
CA ALA A 390 -13.23 24.24 11.56
C ALA A 390 -14.14 25.44 11.22
N ASN A 391 -15.39 25.48 11.73
CA ASN A 391 -16.30 26.63 11.69
C ASN A 391 -16.18 27.57 12.90
N LEU A 392 -15.10 27.48 13.68
CA LEU A 392 -14.79 28.45 14.74
C LEU A 392 -13.51 29.23 14.39
N ASP A 393 -13.68 30.55 14.27
CA ASP A 393 -12.83 31.51 13.56
C ASP A 393 -11.36 31.70 14.00
N ASN A 394 -10.62 32.25 13.02
CA ASN A 394 -9.38 33.04 13.00
C ASN A 394 -8.01 32.34 13.05
N GLU A 395 -7.27 32.35 11.92
CA GLU A 395 -5.81 32.54 11.89
C GLU A 395 -5.16 32.74 10.49
N ALA A 396 -5.28 33.95 9.94
CA ALA A 396 -4.63 34.34 8.68
C ALA A 396 -3.08 34.39 8.74
N SER A 397 -2.46 34.41 9.93
CA SER A 397 -1.00 34.54 10.08
C SER A 397 -0.22 33.24 9.85
N ARG A 398 -0.87 32.07 10.00
CA ARG A 398 -0.23 30.74 9.86
C ARG A 398 -0.14 30.28 8.41
N ILE A 399 -1.04 30.74 7.55
CA ILE A 399 -1.09 30.43 6.11
C ILE A 399 0.10 31.07 5.38
N VAL A 400 0.40 32.34 5.68
CA VAL A 400 1.49 33.09 5.03
C VAL A 400 2.86 32.46 5.25
N ARG A 401 3.14 31.97 6.46
CA ARG A 401 4.41 31.29 6.77
C ARG A 401 4.52 29.92 6.09
N THR A 402 3.40 29.21 5.97
CA THR A 402 3.32 27.91 5.29
C THR A 402 3.54 28.06 3.79
N VAL A 403 2.94 29.08 3.18
CA VAL A 403 3.15 29.44 1.77
C VAL A 403 4.60 29.88 1.51
N TYR A 404 5.20 30.64 2.43
CA TYR A 404 6.60 31.04 2.34
C TYR A 404 7.57 29.84 2.39
N GLU A 405 7.35 28.87 3.29
CA GLU A 405 8.18 27.67 3.38
C GLU A 405 8.00 26.75 2.15
N LEU A 406 6.78 26.66 1.61
CA LEU A 406 6.49 25.92 0.37
C LEU A 406 7.23 26.54 -0.84
N ILE A 407 7.15 27.86 -1.01
CA ILE A 407 7.82 28.62 -2.07
C ILE A 407 9.34 28.52 -1.93
N ARG A 408 9.87 28.57 -0.70
CA ARG A 408 11.31 28.41 -0.44
C ARG A 408 11.83 27.02 -0.82
N SER A 409 11.06 25.96 -0.54
CA SER A 409 11.43 24.59 -1.00
C SER A 409 11.47 24.50 -2.53
N ARG A 410 10.54 25.18 -3.21
CA ARG A 410 10.41 25.23 -4.67
C ARG A 410 11.58 25.96 -5.34
N LEU A 411 12.07 27.03 -4.73
CA LEU A 411 13.19 27.82 -5.27
C LEU A 411 14.57 27.22 -4.98
N THR A 412 14.67 26.31 -4.01
CA THR A 412 15.97 25.74 -3.58
C THR A 412 16.21 24.30 -4.03
N GLY A 413 15.23 23.65 -4.69
CA GLY A 413 15.35 22.26 -5.13
C GLY A 413 15.54 21.25 -3.98
N GLY A 414 15.19 21.65 -2.76
CA GLY A 414 15.37 20.83 -1.56
C GLY A 414 14.11 20.02 -1.25
N PRO A 415 14.22 18.72 -0.94
CA PRO A 415 13.07 17.89 -0.55
C PRO A 415 12.41 18.42 0.74
N SER A 416 11.10 18.60 0.71
CA SER A 416 10.31 19.11 1.84
C SER A 416 10.13 18.02 2.90
N ARG A 417 10.98 18.04 3.92
CA ARG A 417 10.95 17.12 5.08
C ARG A 417 9.91 17.49 6.16
N GLN A 418 8.95 18.37 5.89
CA GLN A 418 8.06 18.92 6.94
C GLN A 418 6.56 18.82 6.61
N ILE A 419 6.14 17.76 5.93
CA ILE A 419 4.74 17.61 5.53
C ILE A 419 3.85 17.11 6.68
N GLY A 420 4.38 16.38 7.67
CA GLY A 420 3.60 16.02 8.87
C GLY A 420 3.07 17.25 9.64
N ALA A 421 3.81 18.36 9.64
CA ALA A 421 3.37 19.64 10.20
C ALA A 421 2.44 20.43 9.27
N LEU A 422 2.43 20.11 7.97
CA LEU A 422 1.67 20.78 6.91
C LEU A 422 0.30 20.13 6.72
N VAL A 423 0.21 18.80 6.77
CA VAL A 423 -1.03 18.01 6.66
C VAL A 423 -1.97 18.30 7.83
N GLY A 424 -1.42 18.46 9.05
CA GLY A 424 -2.21 18.89 10.21
C GLY A 424 -2.74 20.32 10.13
N ARG A 425 -2.24 21.15 9.19
CA ARG A 425 -2.67 22.55 8.98
C ARG A 425 -3.51 22.75 7.72
N LEU A 426 -3.53 21.77 6.81
CA LEU A 426 -4.25 21.80 5.53
C LEU A 426 -5.72 21.37 5.64
N LEU A 427 -6.18 20.97 6.82
CA LEU A 427 -7.58 20.69 7.14
C LEU A 427 -8.44 21.98 7.25
N GLY A 428 -8.24 22.92 6.31
CA GLY A 428 -8.90 24.22 6.24
C GLY A 428 -10.42 24.17 5.98
N PRO A 429 -11.09 25.34 5.94
CA PRO A 429 -12.51 25.50 6.23
C PRO A 429 -13.41 25.02 5.09
N GLY A 430 -14.20 23.96 5.30
CA GLY A 430 -15.34 24.01 6.23
C GLY A 430 -16.76 24.13 5.66
N GLU A 431 -17.02 24.01 4.35
CA GLU A 431 -18.40 23.95 3.82
C GLU A 431 -18.56 22.88 2.70
N ALA A 432 -18.78 21.60 3.05
CA ALA A 432 -19.48 20.57 2.23
C ALA A 432 -19.34 19.09 2.71
N SER A 433 -19.15 18.80 4.01
CA SER A 433 -18.77 17.43 4.43
C SER A 433 -19.90 16.51 4.91
N ALA A 434 -21.09 17.02 5.24
CA ALA A 434 -22.19 16.15 5.71
C ALA A 434 -22.90 15.35 4.59
N GLY A 435 -22.60 15.67 3.32
CA GLY A 435 -23.22 15.06 2.14
C GLY A 435 -22.23 14.64 1.06
N ALA A 436 -20.93 14.56 1.39
CA ALA A 436 -19.89 14.15 0.46
C ALA A 436 -19.53 12.66 0.61
N MET A 437 -19.21 12.01 -0.49
CA MET A 437 -18.70 10.64 -0.54
C MET A 437 -17.41 10.64 -1.36
N PRO A 438 -16.25 10.30 -0.77
CA PRO A 438 -15.05 10.10 -1.56
C PRO A 438 -15.19 8.90 -2.52
N LEU A 439 -14.61 9.05 -3.70
CA LEU A 439 -14.42 8.01 -4.70
C LEU A 439 -12.92 7.79 -4.88
N LEU A 440 -12.49 6.53 -4.73
CA LEU A 440 -11.11 6.13 -5.01
C LEU A 440 -11.08 5.42 -6.36
N GLY A 441 -10.39 6.03 -7.32
CA GLY A 441 -10.08 5.40 -8.59
C GLY A 441 -8.68 4.83 -8.55
N MET A 442 -8.50 3.66 -9.14
CA MET A 442 -7.19 3.03 -9.34
C MET A 442 -7.23 2.21 -10.62
N GLY A 443 -6.10 1.98 -11.27
CA GLY A 443 -6.12 1.32 -12.56
C GLY A 443 -4.77 1.25 -13.23
N ARG A 444 -4.82 1.01 -14.54
CA ARG A 444 -3.65 0.66 -15.33
C ARG A 444 -2.95 1.89 -15.90
N ASP A 445 -2.48 2.78 -15.03
CA ASP A 445 -1.63 3.91 -15.43
C ASP A 445 -0.34 3.46 -16.13
N ILE A 446 0.46 4.41 -16.63
CA ILE A 446 1.67 4.10 -17.38
C ILE A 446 2.89 4.12 -16.43
N PRO A 447 3.61 3.00 -16.27
CA PRO A 447 4.74 2.91 -15.34
C PRO A 447 6.02 3.51 -15.95
N THR A 448 6.08 4.82 -16.12
CA THR A 448 7.28 5.53 -16.65
C THR A 448 8.15 6.16 -15.56
N GLY A 449 7.72 6.11 -14.30
CA GLY A 449 8.43 6.76 -13.21
C GLY A 449 9.84 6.18 -13.00
N LYS A 450 10.79 7.07 -12.70
CA LYS A 450 12.17 6.71 -12.40
C LYS A 450 12.58 7.19 -11.02
N ILE A 451 12.84 6.23 -10.14
CA ILE A 451 13.35 6.40 -8.79
C ILE A 451 14.88 6.51 -8.82
N SER A 452 15.43 7.52 -8.16
CA SER A 452 16.86 7.67 -7.91
C SER A 452 17.12 8.14 -6.48
N VAL A 453 18.37 8.07 -6.03
CA VAL A 453 18.80 8.62 -4.74
C VAL A 453 19.80 9.75 -4.99
N ARG A 454 19.53 10.92 -4.40
CA ARG A 454 20.42 12.08 -4.38
C ARG A 454 20.54 12.61 -2.96
N ASP A 455 21.76 12.78 -2.47
CA ASP A 455 22.04 13.29 -1.12
C ASP A 455 21.31 12.53 0.01
N ASP A 456 21.17 11.20 -0.13
CA ASP A 456 20.40 10.31 0.76
C ASP A 456 18.86 10.43 0.68
N TYR A 457 18.32 11.16 -0.31
CA TYR A 457 16.89 11.31 -0.54
C TYR A 457 16.42 10.61 -1.81
N LEU A 458 15.24 9.98 -1.76
CA LEU A 458 14.57 9.51 -2.97
C LEU A 458 14.08 10.68 -3.82
N GLN A 459 14.26 10.53 -5.13
CA GLN A 459 13.71 11.38 -6.17
C GLN A 459 12.91 10.50 -7.11
N ILE A 460 11.77 10.99 -7.59
CA ILE A 460 10.97 10.32 -8.62
C ILE A 460 10.74 11.31 -9.75
N GLU A 461 11.20 10.93 -10.94
CA GLU A 461 11.10 11.70 -12.17
C GLU A 461 10.14 11.00 -13.14
N ASN A 462 9.62 11.75 -14.12
CA ASN A 462 8.78 11.23 -15.22
C ASN A 462 7.44 10.60 -14.80
N TYR A 463 6.92 10.93 -13.62
CA TYR A 463 5.59 10.49 -13.18
C TYR A 463 4.89 11.65 -12.45
N PRO A 464 3.59 11.93 -12.69
CA PRO A 464 2.61 11.16 -13.48
C PRO A 464 2.44 11.61 -14.95
N ALA A 465 3.40 12.35 -15.53
CA ALA A 465 3.23 13.06 -16.80
C ALA A 465 2.64 12.23 -17.95
N ASP A 466 3.14 11.03 -18.21
CA ASP A 466 2.66 10.18 -19.31
C ASP A 466 1.28 9.57 -19.03
N SER A 467 0.84 9.57 -17.77
CA SER A 467 -0.46 9.03 -17.35
C SER A 467 -1.59 10.07 -17.35
N GLN A 468 -1.33 11.31 -17.77
CA GLN A 468 -2.36 12.37 -17.80
C GLN A 468 -3.62 11.98 -18.59
N PRO A 469 -3.53 11.40 -19.82
CA PRO A 469 -4.74 10.98 -20.54
C PRO A 469 -5.57 9.93 -19.79
N TYR A 470 -4.91 9.05 -19.03
CA TYR A 470 -5.57 8.07 -18.17
C TYR A 470 -6.31 8.77 -17.02
N PHE A 471 -5.66 9.71 -16.32
CA PHE A 471 -6.29 10.46 -15.23
C PHE A 471 -7.47 11.32 -15.69
N GLU A 472 -7.39 11.94 -16.88
CA GLU A 472 -8.50 12.69 -17.47
C GLU A 472 -9.71 11.80 -17.79
N ARG A 473 -9.48 10.55 -18.22
CA ARG A 473 -10.58 9.57 -18.40
C ARG A 473 -11.16 9.15 -17.05
N LEU A 474 -10.31 8.90 -16.06
CA LEU A 474 -10.75 8.50 -14.73
C LEU A 474 -11.61 9.59 -14.06
N ASP A 475 -11.24 10.87 -14.20
CA ASP A 475 -12.08 11.99 -13.78
C ASP A 475 -13.47 11.96 -14.44
N ARG A 476 -13.53 11.79 -15.77
CA ARG A 476 -14.81 11.71 -16.50
C ARG A 476 -15.67 10.53 -16.04
N LEU A 477 -15.07 9.36 -15.81
CA LEU A 477 -15.80 8.19 -15.32
C LEU A 477 -16.39 8.42 -13.92
N MET A 478 -15.64 9.08 -13.03
CA MET A 478 -16.17 9.47 -11.71
C MET A 478 -17.24 10.54 -11.80
N GLU A 479 -17.16 11.45 -12.77
CA GLU A 479 -18.20 12.43 -13.08
C GLU A 479 -19.49 11.75 -13.56
N ASP A 480 -19.40 10.83 -14.52
CA ASP A 480 -20.54 10.05 -15.01
C ASP A 480 -21.23 9.27 -13.86
N LEU A 481 -20.45 8.61 -12.99
CA LEU A 481 -20.97 7.94 -11.80
C LEU A 481 -21.65 8.91 -10.84
N ALA A 482 -21.06 10.09 -10.63
CA ALA A 482 -21.63 11.13 -9.77
C ALA A 482 -22.98 11.62 -10.30
N GLU A 483 -23.07 11.88 -11.62
CA GLU A 483 -24.31 12.28 -12.29
C GLU A 483 -25.40 11.20 -12.20
N GLU A 484 -25.04 9.94 -12.39
CA GLU A 484 -25.96 8.80 -12.23
C GLU A 484 -26.47 8.64 -10.79
N MET A 485 -25.69 9.03 -9.79
CA MET A 485 -26.15 9.11 -8.40
C MET A 485 -27.01 10.36 -8.12
N GLY A 486 -27.11 11.29 -9.08
CA GLY A 486 -27.78 12.59 -8.94
C GLY A 486 -26.94 13.64 -8.21
N GLY A 487 -25.65 13.38 -8.00
CA GLY A 487 -24.72 14.27 -7.33
C GLY A 487 -23.86 15.11 -8.29
N LYS A 488 -22.86 15.76 -7.72
CA LYS A 488 -21.83 16.53 -8.42
C LYS A 488 -20.46 16.00 -8.08
N TYR A 489 -19.63 15.83 -9.09
CA TYR A 489 -18.23 15.45 -8.92
C TYR A 489 -17.37 16.66 -8.59
N HIS A 490 -16.44 16.45 -7.66
CA HIS A 490 -15.41 17.39 -7.29
C HIS A 490 -14.07 16.67 -7.26
N ARG A 491 -13.13 17.13 -8.07
CA ARG A 491 -11.75 16.70 -7.93
C ARG A 491 -11.18 17.24 -6.61
N ASN A 492 -10.41 16.41 -5.90
CA ASN A 492 -9.82 16.81 -4.61
C ASN A 492 -9.13 18.18 -4.71
N PRO A 493 -9.40 19.16 -3.83
CA PRO A 493 -8.77 20.48 -3.89
C PRO A 493 -7.22 20.45 -3.88
N LEU A 494 -6.62 19.43 -3.27
CA LEU A 494 -5.16 19.21 -3.29
C LEU A 494 -4.63 18.85 -4.68
N THR A 495 -5.47 18.27 -5.55
CA THR A 495 -5.14 17.97 -6.96
C THR A 495 -5.24 19.19 -7.88
N LEU A 496 -5.89 20.29 -7.47
CA LEU A 496 -5.88 21.57 -8.21
C LEU A 496 -4.47 22.18 -8.32
N LEU A 497 -3.56 21.75 -7.42
CA LEU A 497 -2.12 22.07 -7.49
C LEU A 497 -1.32 21.05 -8.32
N SER A 498 -1.99 20.23 -9.14
CA SER A 498 -1.41 19.15 -9.97
C SER A 498 -0.84 17.95 -9.20
N ARG A 499 -1.32 17.67 -7.99
CA ARG A 499 -0.73 16.60 -7.15
C ARG A 499 -1.64 15.40 -7.01
N VAL A 500 -1.25 14.30 -7.62
CA VAL A 500 -1.83 12.97 -7.37
C VAL A 500 -1.36 12.50 -6.00
N ILE A 501 -2.21 11.80 -5.25
CA ILE A 501 -1.82 11.10 -4.02
C ILE A 501 -1.95 9.61 -4.28
N THR A 502 -0.86 8.87 -4.15
CA THR A 502 -0.89 7.41 -4.25
C THR A 502 -0.75 6.76 -2.89
N VAL A 503 -1.54 5.72 -2.65
CA VAL A 503 -1.42 4.79 -1.53
C VAL A 503 -0.94 3.41 -2.02
N HIS A 504 -0.77 3.27 -3.33
CA HIS A 504 -0.36 2.06 -4.04
C HIS A 504 0.92 2.29 -4.87
N PRO A 505 2.05 2.73 -4.30
CA PRO A 505 3.29 2.83 -5.04
C PRO A 505 3.75 1.44 -5.49
N LEU A 506 4.14 1.28 -6.76
CA LEU A 506 4.58 0.03 -7.37
C LEU A 506 5.84 0.22 -8.24
N GLY A 507 6.63 -0.84 -8.40
CA GLY A 507 7.80 -0.88 -9.28
C GLY A 507 9.09 -0.30 -8.69
N GLY A 508 10.14 -0.18 -9.49
CA GLY A 508 11.48 0.25 -9.05
C GLY A 508 12.48 -0.90 -8.87
N ALA A 509 12.04 -2.10 -8.49
CA ALA A 509 12.86 -3.32 -8.51
C ALA A 509 12.11 -4.45 -9.24
N SER A 510 11.56 -4.12 -10.41
CA SER A 510 10.57 -4.94 -11.10
C SER A 510 11.12 -6.25 -11.65
N MET A 511 10.27 -7.27 -11.66
CA MET A 511 10.55 -8.54 -12.33
C MET A 511 10.70 -8.39 -13.85
N GLY A 512 11.53 -9.23 -14.44
CA GLY A 512 11.72 -9.35 -15.88
C GLY A 512 12.18 -10.75 -16.26
N THR A 513 12.26 -11.02 -17.57
CA THR A 513 12.72 -12.31 -18.08
C THR A 513 14.25 -12.45 -18.02
N ASP A 514 14.96 -11.33 -17.93
CA ASP A 514 16.41 -11.26 -17.82
C ASP A 514 16.84 -9.91 -17.22
N ILE A 515 18.15 -9.77 -16.97
CA ILE A 515 18.77 -8.57 -16.40
C ILE A 515 18.59 -7.29 -17.24
N THR A 516 18.31 -7.41 -18.53
CA THR A 516 18.08 -6.24 -19.41
C THR A 516 16.66 -5.72 -19.32
N THR A 517 15.72 -6.55 -18.85
CA THR A 517 14.29 -6.26 -18.79
C THR A 517 13.74 -6.15 -17.38
N GLY A 518 14.49 -6.56 -16.35
CA GLY A 518 14.10 -6.45 -14.94
C GLY A 518 15.30 -6.39 -13.98
N VAL A 519 15.00 -6.28 -12.69
CA VAL A 519 15.96 -6.32 -11.57
C VAL A 519 15.97 -7.70 -10.92
N ILE A 520 14.80 -8.32 -10.86
CA ILE A 520 14.59 -9.65 -10.30
C ILE A 520 14.03 -10.58 -11.37
N ASP A 521 14.18 -11.88 -11.16
CA ASP A 521 13.50 -12.89 -11.96
C ASP A 521 12.01 -13.03 -11.58
N GLU A 522 11.33 -13.97 -12.23
CA GLU A 522 9.92 -14.27 -11.96
C GLU A 522 9.65 -14.85 -10.56
N TRP A 523 10.67 -15.35 -9.86
CA TRP A 523 10.59 -15.86 -8.49
C TRP A 523 10.98 -14.79 -7.47
N GLY A 524 11.41 -13.61 -7.92
CA GLY A 524 11.79 -12.47 -7.11
C GLY A 524 13.23 -12.48 -6.61
N GLU A 525 14.08 -13.37 -7.12
CA GLU A 525 15.52 -13.36 -6.85
C GLU A 525 16.20 -12.27 -7.68
N VAL A 526 17.07 -11.47 -7.05
CA VAL A 526 17.80 -10.39 -7.72
C VAL A 526 18.86 -10.98 -8.65
N PHE A 527 18.81 -10.62 -9.93
CA PHE A 527 19.80 -11.07 -10.90
C PHE A 527 21.23 -10.78 -10.44
N ASN A 528 22.12 -11.76 -10.60
CA ASN A 528 23.52 -11.75 -10.16
C ASN A 528 23.74 -11.67 -8.64
N HIS A 529 22.70 -11.85 -7.83
CA HIS A 529 22.76 -11.78 -6.37
C HIS A 529 21.97 -12.94 -5.74
N PRO A 530 22.51 -14.17 -5.80
CA PRO A 530 21.79 -15.35 -5.33
C PRO A 530 21.55 -15.28 -3.81
N GLY A 531 20.33 -15.61 -3.41
CA GLY A 531 19.85 -15.48 -2.04
C GLY A 531 19.35 -14.09 -1.65
N LEU A 532 19.40 -13.08 -2.53
CA LEU A 532 18.76 -11.78 -2.33
C LEU A 532 17.43 -11.73 -3.08
N TYR A 533 16.34 -11.51 -2.35
CA TYR A 533 14.98 -11.50 -2.89
C TYR A 533 14.30 -10.15 -2.68
N VAL A 534 13.35 -9.81 -3.56
CA VAL A 534 12.41 -8.71 -3.41
C VAL A 534 10.99 -9.27 -3.41
N ALA A 535 10.24 -9.05 -2.32
CA ALA A 535 8.93 -9.68 -2.09
C ALA A 535 7.78 -8.67 -1.94
N ASP A 536 8.00 -7.39 -2.20
CA ASP A 536 7.00 -6.32 -2.03
C ASP A 536 6.57 -5.67 -3.36
N GLY A 537 5.83 -4.55 -3.28
CA GLY A 537 5.35 -3.82 -4.45
C GLY A 537 6.45 -3.34 -5.41
N ALA A 538 7.71 -3.27 -4.99
CA ALA A 538 8.83 -2.94 -5.87
C ALA A 538 9.03 -4.01 -6.97
N ALA A 539 8.68 -5.27 -6.67
CA ALA A 539 8.80 -6.41 -7.58
C ALA A 539 7.85 -6.33 -8.78
N LEU A 540 6.73 -5.61 -8.65
CA LEU A 540 5.68 -5.63 -9.66
C LEU A 540 6.10 -4.81 -10.90
N PRO A 541 5.93 -5.33 -12.13
CA PRO A 541 6.46 -4.71 -13.34
C PRO A 541 5.64 -3.54 -13.87
N GLY A 542 4.50 -3.25 -13.25
CA GLY A 542 3.59 -2.16 -13.58
C GLY A 542 2.39 -2.15 -12.64
N PRO A 543 1.35 -1.36 -12.94
CA PRO A 543 0.15 -1.31 -12.11
C PRO A 543 -0.52 -2.68 -12.00
N VAL A 544 -1.04 -2.97 -10.80
CA VAL A 544 -1.95 -4.10 -10.61
C VAL A 544 -3.28 -3.80 -11.27
N GLY A 545 -3.73 -2.55 -11.19
CA GLY A 545 -5.02 -2.06 -11.66
C GLY A 545 -6.15 -2.23 -10.63
N ALA A 546 -6.00 -3.17 -9.71
CA ALA A 546 -6.79 -3.30 -8.48
C ALA A 546 -5.91 -2.94 -7.26
N ASN A 547 -6.45 -2.98 -6.04
CA ASN A 547 -5.67 -2.77 -4.83
C ASN A 547 -4.54 -3.83 -4.77
N PRO A 548 -3.26 -3.43 -4.64
CA PRO A 548 -2.13 -4.32 -4.90
C PRO A 548 -1.85 -5.30 -3.76
N SER A 549 -2.43 -5.09 -2.58
CA SER A 549 -2.13 -5.83 -1.34
C SER A 549 -2.21 -7.35 -1.52
N LEU A 550 -3.28 -7.84 -2.16
CA LEU A 550 -3.46 -9.27 -2.35
C LEU A 550 -2.46 -9.85 -3.37
N THR A 551 -2.21 -9.12 -4.46
CA THR A 551 -1.24 -9.54 -5.49
C THR A 551 0.19 -9.57 -4.95
N ILE A 552 0.57 -8.60 -4.12
CA ILE A 552 1.86 -8.59 -3.43
C ILE A 552 1.99 -9.80 -2.50
N ALA A 553 0.95 -10.08 -1.70
CA ALA A 553 0.95 -11.22 -0.79
C ALA A 553 1.01 -12.57 -1.53
N ALA A 554 0.25 -12.72 -2.62
CA ALA A 554 0.27 -13.94 -3.43
C ALA A 554 1.62 -14.16 -4.13
N PHE A 555 2.24 -13.09 -4.65
CA PHE A 555 3.58 -13.17 -5.21
C PHE A 555 4.62 -13.56 -4.15
N ALA A 556 4.55 -12.97 -2.96
CA ALA A 556 5.44 -13.29 -1.84
C ALA A 556 5.28 -14.74 -1.35
N ASP A 557 4.04 -15.27 -1.35
CA ASP A 557 3.75 -16.67 -1.02
C ASP A 557 4.41 -17.61 -2.03
N ARG A 558 4.26 -17.34 -3.34
CA ARG A 558 4.92 -18.08 -4.43
C ARG A 558 6.44 -18.06 -4.35
N LEU A 559 7.00 -16.87 -4.11
CA LEU A 559 8.44 -16.68 -3.93
C LEU A 559 8.95 -17.53 -2.77
N ALA A 560 8.28 -17.46 -1.61
CA ALA A 560 8.73 -18.18 -0.43
C ALA A 560 8.61 -19.69 -0.58
N GLU A 561 7.53 -20.20 -1.20
CA GLU A 561 7.41 -21.63 -1.52
C GLU A 561 8.60 -22.10 -2.36
N HIS A 562 8.94 -21.36 -3.42
CA HIS A 562 10.09 -21.68 -4.27
C HIS A 562 11.44 -21.60 -3.52
N ALA A 563 11.64 -20.54 -2.73
CA ALA A 563 12.91 -20.27 -2.07
C ALA A 563 13.18 -21.14 -0.84
N VAL A 564 12.12 -21.71 -0.23
CA VAL A 564 12.24 -22.76 0.80
C VAL A 564 12.77 -24.06 0.19
N ASP A 565 12.27 -24.42 -1.00
CA ASP A 565 12.66 -25.65 -1.70
C ASP A 565 14.02 -25.56 -2.40
N ALA A 566 14.48 -24.35 -2.72
CA ALA A 566 15.83 -24.11 -3.19
C ALA A 566 16.83 -24.56 -2.11
N GLY A 567 17.72 -25.51 -2.45
CA GLY A 567 18.78 -25.98 -1.54
C GLY A 567 19.71 -24.85 -1.07
N PRO A 568 20.73 -25.15 -0.24
CA PRO A 568 21.74 -24.16 0.12
C PRO A 568 22.37 -23.56 -1.14
N VAL A 569 22.53 -22.23 -1.17
CA VAL A 569 23.14 -21.52 -2.29
C VAL A 569 24.59 -21.98 -2.43
N LEU A 570 24.85 -22.92 -3.34
CA LEU A 570 26.18 -23.40 -3.69
C LEU A 570 26.64 -22.67 -4.96
N GLU A 571 27.88 -22.19 -4.94
CA GLU A 571 28.49 -21.42 -6.03
C GLU A 571 28.26 -22.05 -7.41
N THR A 572 27.74 -21.26 -8.35
CA THR A 572 28.12 -21.43 -9.76
C THR A 572 29.53 -20.88 -9.91
N GLN A 573 30.50 -21.77 -10.14
CA GLN A 573 31.89 -21.39 -10.42
C GLN A 573 31.99 -20.43 -11.63
N PRO A 574 32.97 -19.51 -11.61
CA PRO A 574 33.03 -18.33 -12.48
C PRO A 574 33.08 -18.60 -13.99
#